data_AF-A0A627Y0D2-F1
#
_entry.id   AF-A0A627Y0D2-F1
#
_cell.length_a   1.000
_cell.length_b   1.000
_cell.length_c   1.000
_cell.angle_alpha   90.00
_cell.angle_beta   90.00
_cell.angle_gamma   90.00
#
_symmetry.space_group_name_H-M   'P 1'
#
loop_
_entity.id
_entity.type
_entity.pdbx_description
1 polymer ?
#
loop_
_entity_poly.entity_id
_entity_poly.type
_entity_poly.pdbx_seq_one_letter_code
_entity_poly.pdbx_strand_id
1 'polypeptide(L)'
;MTKLQPNTVIRAALDLLNEVGVDGLTTRKLAERLGVQQPALYWHFRNKRALLDALAEAMLAENHTHSVPRADDDWRSFLIGNARSFRQALLAY
;
A
#
# COMPACT_ATOMS: atom_id res chain seq x y z
N MET A 1 4.44 -21.30 15.23
CA MET A 1 4.84 -20.36 14.15
C MET A 1 3.58 -19.65 13.67
N THR A 2 3.41 -18.39 14.05
CA THR A 2 2.21 -17.60 13.73
C THR A 2 2.15 -17.38 12.22
N LYS A 3 1.04 -17.76 11.58
CA LYS A 3 0.85 -17.63 10.13
C LYS A 3 0.92 -16.15 9.75
N LEU A 4 1.91 -15.78 8.95
CA LEU A 4 2.06 -14.42 8.44
C LEU A 4 0.88 -14.14 7.51
N GLN A 5 0.03 -13.17 7.89
CA GLN A 5 -1.13 -12.79 7.08
C GLN A 5 -0.73 -11.69 6.11
N PRO A 6 -1.20 -11.72 4.84
CA PRO A 6 -0.84 -10.70 3.84
C PRO A 6 -1.04 -9.26 4.32
N ASN A 7 -2.16 -8.98 5.02
CA ASN A 7 -2.46 -7.64 5.53
C ASN A 7 -1.43 -7.16 6.58
N THR A 8 -0.93 -8.05 7.44
CA THR A 8 0.10 -7.70 8.43
C THR A 8 1.41 -7.32 7.74
N VAL A 9 1.76 -8.01 6.66
CA VAL A 9 2.97 -7.70 5.88
C VAL A 9 2.84 -6.36 5.18
N ILE A 10 1.68 -6.08 4.56
CA ILE A 10 1.41 -4.81 3.89
C ILE A 10 1.48 -3.65 4.88
N ARG A 11 0.84 -3.76 6.06
CA ARG A 11 0.89 -2.72 7.11
C ARG A 11 2.33 -2.41 7.51
N ALA A 12 3.12 -3.44 7.82
CA ALA A 12 4.52 -3.26 8.22
C ALA A 12 5.39 -2.68 7.09
N ALA A 13 5.06 -2.98 5.83
CA ALA A 13 5.75 -2.45 4.67
C ALA A 13 5.38 -0.98 4.40
N LEU A 14 4.14 -0.56 4.64
CA LEU A 14 3.72 0.85 4.61
C LEU A 14 4.40 1.66 5.71
N ASP A 15 4.47 1.13 6.94
CA ASP A 15 5.21 1.79 8.01
C ASP A 15 6.69 1.95 7.66
N LEU A 16 7.30 0.89 7.11
CA LEU A 16 8.70 0.93 6.66
C LEU A 16 8.89 1.90 5.50
N LEU A 17 7.93 2.01 4.58
CA LEU A 17 7.96 2.98 3.48
C LEU A 17 8.06 4.42 4.02
N ASN A 18 7.28 4.77 5.04
CA ASN A 18 7.32 6.09 5.68
C ASN A 18 8.67 6.39 6.36
N GLU A 19 9.33 5.36 6.89
CA GLU A 19 10.61 5.50 7.60
C GLU A 19 11.82 5.64 6.66
N VAL A 20 11.85 4.88 5.56
CA VAL A 20 13.06 4.77 4.71
C VAL A 20 12.86 5.19 3.25
N GLY A 21 11.64 5.57 2.87
CA GLY A 21 11.28 5.91 1.50
C GLY A 21 11.31 4.70 0.55
N VAL A 22 10.85 4.94 -0.68
CA VAL A 22 10.72 3.90 -1.72
C VAL A 22 12.05 3.23 -2.06
N ASP A 23 13.14 3.99 -2.09
CA ASP A 23 14.48 3.49 -2.42
C ASP A 23 15.03 2.63 -1.28
N GLY A 24 14.80 3.06 -0.04
CA GLY A 24 15.21 2.36 1.15
C GLY A 24 14.43 1.08 1.43
N LEU A 25 13.20 0.94 0.90
CA LEU A 25 12.35 -0.23 1.09
C LEU A 25 12.91 -1.45 0.34
N THR A 26 13.16 -2.54 1.08
CA THR A 26 13.62 -3.82 0.51
C THR A 26 12.93 -4.98 1.21
N THR A 27 12.79 -6.11 0.53
CA THR A 27 12.23 -7.36 1.10
C THR A 27 13.05 -7.86 2.28
N ARG A 28 14.37 -7.63 2.28
CA ARG A 28 15.26 -7.96 3.40
C ARG A 28 14.94 -7.13 4.65
N LYS A 29 14.89 -5.80 4.54
CA LYS A 29 14.55 -4.92 5.67
C LYS A 29 13.14 -5.21 6.21
N LEU A 30 12.20 -5.54 5.33
CA LEU A 30 10.86 -5.95 5.73
C LEU A 30 10.86 -7.27 6.52
N ALA A 31 11.68 -8.25 6.11
CA ALA A 31 11.85 -9.51 6.83
C ALA A 31 12.43 -9.30 8.23
N GLU A 32 13.46 -8.45 8.33
CA GLU A 32 14.07 -8.04 9.59
C GLU A 32 13.05 -7.36 10.51
N ARG A 33 12.27 -6.41 9.99
CA ARG A 33 11.19 -5.72 10.74
C ARG A 33 10.14 -6.70 11.29
N LEU A 34 9.77 -7.69 10.49
CA LEU A 34 8.76 -8.70 10.86
C LEU A 34 9.32 -9.84 11.71
N GLY A 35 10.63 -9.89 11.96
CA GLY A 35 11.29 -10.97 12.71
C GLY A 35 11.19 -12.34 12.00
N VAL A 36 11.09 -12.34 10.67
CA VAL A 36 10.96 -13.57 9.86
C VAL A 36 12.13 -13.74 8.91
N GLN A 37 12.34 -14.97 8.45
CA GLN A 37 13.34 -15.27 7.42
C GLN A 37 12.81 -14.84 6.04
N GLN A 38 13.71 -14.38 5.15
CA GLN A 38 13.34 -13.95 3.79
C GLN A 38 12.49 -14.96 3.00
N PRO A 39 12.71 -16.28 3.07
CA PRO A 39 11.87 -17.25 2.36
C PRO A 39 10.38 -17.18 2.75
N ALA A 40 10.05 -16.77 3.98
CA ALA A 40 8.66 -16.59 4.40
C ALA A 40 8.00 -15.43 3.64
N LEU A 41 8.73 -14.34 3.41
CA LEU A 41 8.27 -13.19 2.62
C LEU A 41 8.15 -13.49 1.13
N TYR A 42 9.01 -14.36 0.59
CA TYR A 42 8.98 -14.76 -0.81
C TYR A 42 7.67 -15.44 -1.24
N TRP A 43 6.97 -16.10 -0.30
CA TRP A 43 5.64 -16.66 -0.54
C TRP A 43 4.55 -15.61 -0.72
N HIS A 44 4.73 -14.42 -0.14
CA HIS A 44 3.80 -13.30 -0.29
C HIS A 44 4.20 -12.36 -1.44
N PHE A 45 5.48 -12.03 -1.54
CA PHE A 45 6.01 -11.08 -2.53
C PHE A 45 7.29 -11.61 -3.15
N ARG A 46 7.24 -11.93 -4.44
CA ARG A 46 8.36 -12.52 -5.18
C ARG A 46 9.55 -11.57 -5.34
N ASN A 47 9.30 -10.26 -5.34
CA ASN A 47 10.32 -9.23 -5.53
C ASN A 47 9.83 -7.87 -5.02
N LYS A 48 10.71 -6.86 -5.02
CA LYS A 48 10.37 -5.48 -4.62
C LYS A 48 9.23 -4.89 -5.45
N ARG A 49 9.15 -5.21 -6.75
CA ARG A 49 8.10 -4.68 -7.63
C ARG A 49 6.72 -5.17 -7.20
N ALA A 50 6.56 -6.47 -6.98
CA ALA A 50 5.32 -7.06 -6.49
C ALA A 50 4.90 -6.51 -5.12
N LEU A 51 5.86 -6.22 -4.24
CA LEU A 51 5.58 -5.52 -2.99
C LEU A 51 5.05 -4.10 -3.24
N LEU A 52 5.70 -3.32 -4.10
CA LEU A 52 5.25 -1.96 -4.42
C LEU A 52 3.87 -1.92 -5.07
N ASP A 53 3.55 -2.87 -5.96
CA ASP A 53 2.24 -2.97 -6.58
C ASP A 53 1.14 -3.22 -5.52
N ALA A 54 1.41 -4.13 -4.56
CA ALA A 54 0.48 -4.40 -3.46
C ALA A 54 0.34 -3.22 -2.48
N LEU A 55 1.41 -2.45 -2.24
CA LEU A 55 1.34 -1.24 -1.44
C LEU A 55 0.49 -0.17 -2.12
N ALA A 56 0.67 0.03 -3.43
CA ALA A 56 -0.15 0.98 -4.20
C ALA A 56 -1.64 0.62 -4.15
N GLU A 57 -1.98 -0.67 -4.30
CA GLU A 57 -3.36 -1.15 -4.16
C GLU A 57 -3.92 -0.88 -2.75
N ALA A 58 -3.14 -1.20 -1.71
CA ALA A 58 -3.55 -0.97 -0.33
C ALA A 58 -3.76 0.52 0.00
N MET A 59 -2.85 1.40 -0.44
CA MET A 59 -2.94 2.85 -0.24
C MET A 59 -4.25 3.42 -0.81
N LEU A 60 -4.60 2.99 -2.03
CA LEU A 60 -5.83 3.42 -2.69
C LEU A 60 -7.06 2.80 -2.04
N ALA A 61 -7.02 1.52 -1.67
CA ALA A 61 -8.14 0.86 -1.01
C ALA A 61 -8.48 1.51 0.35
N GLU A 62 -7.47 1.98 1.10
CA GLU A 62 -7.67 2.60 2.41
C GLU A 62 -8.12 4.07 2.31
N ASN A 63 -7.60 4.83 1.34
CA ASN A 63 -7.74 6.29 1.34
C ASN A 63 -8.46 6.89 0.11
N HIS A 64 -8.58 6.16 -1.01
CA HIS A 64 -9.26 6.64 -2.22
C HIS A 64 -10.78 6.39 -2.18
N THR A 65 -11.47 7.20 -1.40
CA THR A 65 -12.91 7.09 -1.09
C THR A 65 -13.88 7.62 -2.17
N HIS A 66 -13.39 8.24 -3.24
CA HIS A 66 -14.22 8.76 -4.35
C HIS A 66 -13.79 8.18 -5.70
N SER A 67 -13.65 6.86 -5.77
CA SER A 67 -13.23 6.14 -6.98
C SER A 67 -14.33 6.00 -8.04
N VAL A 68 -15.60 6.14 -7.64
CA VAL A 68 -16.78 6.05 -8.51
C VAL A 68 -17.70 7.27 -8.32
N PRO A 69 -18.46 7.69 -9.35
CA PRO A 69 -19.43 8.78 -9.21
C PRO A 69 -20.49 8.44 -8.17
N ARG A 70 -20.88 9.44 -7.37
CA ARG A 70 -22.03 9.36 -6.47
C ARG A 70 -23.31 9.73 -7.21
N ALA A 71 -24.47 9.42 -6.63
CA ALA A 71 -25.77 9.65 -7.26
C ALA A 71 -26.05 11.14 -7.58
N ASP A 72 -25.42 12.05 -6.83
CA ASP A 72 -25.55 13.50 -6.93
C ASP A 72 -24.42 14.18 -7.72
N ASP A 73 -23.42 13.43 -8.19
CA ASP A 73 -22.32 13.99 -8.97
C ASP A 73 -22.73 14.28 -10.42
N ASP A 74 -22.40 15.48 -10.92
CA ASP A 74 -22.13 15.65 -12.35
C ASP A 74 -20.69 15.24 -12.69
N TRP A 75 -20.37 15.08 -13.97
CA TRP A 75 -19.04 14.60 -14.38
C TRP A 75 -17.90 15.51 -13.90
N ARG A 76 -18.14 16.82 -13.75
CA ARG A 76 -17.12 17.77 -13.28
C ARG A 76 -16.87 17.59 -11.78
N SER A 77 -17.95 17.50 -11.02
CA SER A 77 -17.94 17.29 -9.57
C SER A 77 -17.28 15.95 -9.23
N PHE A 78 -17.62 14.90 -9.98
CA PHE A 78 -16.96 13.60 -9.88
C PHE A 78 -15.46 13.71 -10.14
N LEU A 79 -15.02 14.28 -11.26
CA LEU A 79 -13.58 14.36 -11.57
C LEU A 79 -12.80 15.17 -10.52
N ILE A 80 -13.38 16.25 -10.00
CA ILE A 80 -12.77 17.04 -8.92
C ILE A 80 -12.70 16.23 -7.62
N GLY A 81 -13.79 15.56 -7.23
CA GLY A 81 -13.85 14.71 -6.03
C GLY A 81 -12.90 13.53 -6.10
N ASN A 82 -12.89 12.83 -7.23
CA ASN A 82 -11.97 11.75 -7.54
C ASN A 82 -10.51 12.20 -7.46
N ALA A 83 -10.14 13.28 -8.15
CA ALA A 83 -8.76 13.78 -8.14
C ALA A 83 -8.30 14.21 -6.73
N ARG A 84 -9.17 14.85 -5.94
CA ARG A 84 -8.87 15.22 -4.55
C ARG A 84 -8.68 14.00 -3.66
N SER A 85 -9.57 13.01 -3.78
CA SER A 85 -9.49 11.76 -3.03
C SER A 85 -8.23 10.96 -3.41
N PHE A 86 -7.92 10.86 -4.69
CA PHE A 86 -6.71 10.20 -5.18
C PHE A 86 -5.45 10.91 -4.66
N ARG A 87 -5.43 12.25 -4.71
CA ARG A 87 -4.35 13.06 -4.14
C ARG A 87 -4.16 12.82 -2.64
N GLN A 88 -5.25 12.72 -1.88
CA GLN A 88 -5.18 12.43 -0.44
C GLN A 88 -4.60 11.04 -0.18
N ALA A 89 -5.01 10.03 -0.97
CA ALA A 89 -4.47 8.68 -0.85
C ALA A 89 -2.96 8.62 -1.13
N LEU A 90 -2.49 9.35 -2.15
CA LEU A 90 -1.06 9.42 -2.49
C LEU A 90 -0.20 10.21 -1.50
N LEU A 91 -0.81 11.06 -0.65
CA LEU A 91 -0.11 11.82 0.39
C LEU A 91 -0.11 11.13 1.76
N ALA A 92 -0.83 10.02 1.91
CA ALA A 92 -0.99 9.37 3.21
C ALA A 92 0.29 8.65 3.70
N TYR A 93 1.29 8.45 2.82
CA TYR A 93 2.53 7.73 3.06
C TYR A 93 3.72 8.44 2.40
#